data_AF-A0A6H5INM5-F1
#
_entry.id   AF-A0A6H5INM5-F1
#
_cell.length_a   1.000
_cell.length_b   1.000
_cell.length_c   1.000
_cell.angle_alpha   90.00
_cell.angle_beta   90.00
_cell.angle_gamma   90.00
#
_symmetry.space_group_name_H-M   'P 1'
#
loop_
_entity.id
_entity.type
_entity.pdbx_description
1 polymer ?
#
loop_
_entity_poly.entity_id
_entity_poly.type
_entity_poly.pdbx_seq_one_letter_code
_entity_poly.pdbx_strand_id
1 'polypeptide(L)'
;MEGIVPKLSPWEGAKLKVVSLEVLKKPHKAVITVPGRLDSKTIFRRIERLCPGLGTEQWRVYSEVPAKEGQDAITTLVLGLPESSVRKLRERDFTIAWGLGRVRVKVDDKDTDPSETADKTE
;
A
#
# COMPACT_ATOMS: atom_id res chain seq x y z
N MET A 1 12.32 -23.87 -21.14
CA MET A 1 13.23 -23.24 -20.16
C MET A 1 12.77 -23.65 -18.78
N GLU A 2 13.36 -24.70 -18.22
CA GLU A 2 13.07 -25.12 -16.85
C GLU A 2 13.77 -24.16 -15.89
N GLY A 3 12.98 -23.39 -15.13
CA GLY A 3 13.50 -22.52 -14.09
C GLY A 3 14.05 -23.35 -12.94
N ILE A 4 15.36 -23.28 -12.72
CA ILE A 4 16.02 -23.94 -11.59
C ILE A 4 15.56 -23.25 -10.31
N VAL A 5 14.67 -23.89 -9.56
CA VAL A 5 14.29 -23.46 -8.21
C VAL A 5 15.50 -23.71 -7.30
N PRO A 6 15.98 -22.70 -6.53
CA PRO A 6 17.10 -22.89 -5.61
C PRO A 6 16.79 -24.01 -4.61
N LYS A 7 17.80 -24.84 -4.32
CA LYS A 7 17.68 -25.98 -3.41
C LYS A 7 17.38 -25.48 -1.99
N LEU A 8 16.14 -25.65 -1.54
CA LEU A 8 15.71 -25.27 -0.19
C LEU A 8 16.17 -26.31 0.84
N SER A 9 16.59 -25.85 2.02
CA SER A 9 16.91 -26.71 3.17
C SER A 9 16.01 -26.35 4.36
N PRO A 10 14.77 -26.87 4.43
CA PRO A 10 13.86 -26.61 5.53
C PRO A 10 14.38 -27.22 6.85
N TRP A 11 14.01 -26.63 7.98
CA TRP A 11 14.29 -27.22 9.30
C TRP A 11 13.39 -28.46 9.56
N GLU A 12 13.78 -29.30 10.50
CA GLU A 12 13.02 -30.49 10.87
C GLU A 12 11.60 -30.12 11.35
N GLY A 13 10.59 -30.73 10.72
CA GLY A 13 9.17 -30.42 10.97
C GLY A 13 8.57 -29.30 10.10
N ALA A 14 9.36 -28.64 9.25
CA ALA A 14 8.84 -27.67 8.28
C ALA A 14 7.92 -28.36 7.24
N LYS A 15 6.79 -27.73 6.93
CA LYS A 15 5.82 -28.20 5.91
C LYS A 15 5.71 -27.17 4.79
N LEU A 16 6.00 -27.57 3.56
CA LEU A 16 5.77 -26.73 2.38
C LEU A 16 4.30 -26.83 1.98
N LYS A 17 3.64 -25.68 1.80
CA LYS A 17 2.27 -25.62 1.27
C LYS A 17 2.28 -24.81 -0.02
N VAL A 18 1.92 -25.45 -1.12
CA VAL A 18 1.67 -24.75 -2.38
C VAL A 18 0.30 -24.08 -2.26
N VAL A 19 0.24 -22.78 -2.53
CA VAL A 19 -1.01 -22.00 -2.55
C VAL A 19 -1.18 -21.39 -3.93
N SER A 20 -2.43 -21.21 -4.38
CA SER A 20 -2.69 -20.48 -5.62
C SER A 20 -2.25 -19.03 -5.46
N LEU A 21 -1.91 -18.38 -6.58
CA LEU A 21 -1.56 -16.95 -6.58
C LEU A 21 -2.71 -16.07 -6.03
N GLU A 22 -3.95 -16.53 -6.15
CA GLU A 22 -5.16 -15.88 -5.62
C GLU A 22 -5.15 -15.83 -4.08
N VAL A 23 -4.56 -16.84 -3.42
CA VAL A 23 -4.40 -16.88 -1.97
C VAL A 23 -3.29 -15.93 -1.51
N LEU A 24 -2.30 -15.66 -2.37
CA LEU A 24 -1.28 -14.64 -2.15
C LEU A 24 -1.87 -13.26 -2.48
N LYS A 25 -2.67 -12.71 -1.55
CA LYS A 25 -3.22 -11.35 -1.68
C LYS A 25 -2.10 -10.35 -1.99
N LYS A 26 -2.07 -9.87 -3.22
CA LYS A 26 -1.15 -8.82 -3.62
C LYS A 26 -1.58 -7.53 -2.91
N PRO A 27 -0.65 -6.81 -2.28
CA PRO A 27 -0.96 -5.49 -1.75
C PRO A 27 -1.33 -4.54 -2.90
N HIS A 28 -2.31 -3.67 -2.67
CA HIS A 28 -2.73 -2.66 -3.64
C HIS A 28 -1.64 -1.62 -3.80
N LYS A 29 -1.30 -1.32 -5.05
CA LYS A 29 -0.32 -0.28 -5.33
C LYS A 29 -0.95 1.09 -5.10
N ALA A 30 -0.27 1.94 -4.34
CA ALA A 30 -0.71 3.30 -4.10
C ALA A 30 0.42 4.30 -4.29
N VAL A 31 0.05 5.54 -4.60
CA VAL A 31 0.97 6.68 -4.67
C VAL A 31 0.47 7.74 -3.71
N ILE A 32 1.36 8.23 -2.85
CA ILE A 32 1.10 9.37 -1.98
C ILE A 32 2.15 10.45 -2.25
N THR A 33 1.69 11.69 -2.34
CA THR A 33 2.51 12.86 -2.56
C THR A 33 2.34 13.79 -1.38
N VAL A 34 3.43 14.09 -0.67
CA VAL A 34 3.42 14.90 0.54
C VAL A 34 4.32 16.12 0.38
N PRO A 35 3.92 17.28 0.93
CA PRO A 35 4.77 18.45 0.95
C PRO A 35 5.91 18.29 1.97
N GLY A 36 7.07 18.82 1.61
CA GLY A 36 8.31 18.77 2.36
C GLY A 36 9.24 17.63 1.92
N ARG A 37 10.52 17.79 2.27
CA ARG A 37 11.54 16.74 2.11
C ARG A 37 11.54 15.87 3.36
N LEU A 38 10.72 14.82 3.34
CA LEU A 38 10.56 13.89 4.46
C LEU A 38 10.86 12.47 4.00
N ASP A 39 11.42 11.66 4.90
CA ASP A 39 11.59 10.24 4.68
C ASP A 39 10.29 9.46 4.96
N SER A 40 10.17 8.26 4.38
CA SER A 40 9.00 7.40 4.53
C SER A 40 8.60 7.11 5.99
N LYS A 41 9.56 6.93 6.92
CA LYS A 41 9.24 6.65 8.34
C LYS A 41 8.62 7.87 9.01
N THR A 42 9.16 9.05 8.75
CA THR A 42 8.60 10.31 9.26
C THR A 42 7.20 10.55 8.71
N ILE A 43 6.99 10.24 7.42
CA ILE A 43 5.67 10.33 6.79
C ILE A 43 4.68 9.38 7.47
N PHE A 44 5.01 8.10 7.63
CA PHE A 44 4.12 7.12 8.25
C PHE A 44 3.78 7.46 9.70
N ARG A 45 4.77 7.84 10.51
CA ARG A 45 4.54 8.28 11.90
C ARG A 45 3.57 9.48 11.95
N ARG A 46 3.68 10.42 11.01
CA ARG A 46 2.79 11.57 10.94
C ARG A 46 1.38 11.17 10.51
N ILE A 47 1.24 10.28 9.53
CA ILE A 47 -0.04 9.73 9.09
C ILE A 47 -0.73 9.03 10.26
N GLU A 48 -0.03 8.15 10.98
CA GLU A 48 -0.61 7.42 12.11
C GLU A 48 -1.07 8.35 13.23
N ARG A 49 -0.33 9.45 13.47
CA ARG A 49 -0.72 10.46 14.47
C ARG A 49 -1.96 11.25 14.05
N LEU A 50 -2.08 11.61 12.78
CA LEU A 50 -3.17 12.46 12.27
C LEU A 50 -4.41 11.66 11.89
N CYS A 51 -4.23 10.39 11.53
CA CYS A 51 -5.27 9.49 11.06
C CYS A 51 -5.03 8.10 11.68
N PRO A 52 -5.26 7.96 13.01
CA PRO A 52 -4.99 6.72 13.72
C PRO A 52 -5.83 5.57 13.18
N GLY A 53 -5.22 4.38 13.17
CA GLY A 53 -5.88 3.15 12.75
C GLY A 53 -5.80 2.87 11.26
N LEU A 54 -5.11 3.69 10.45
CA LEU A 54 -4.82 3.38 9.05
C LEU A 54 -3.87 2.18 8.88
N GLY A 55 -3.19 1.75 9.94
CA GLY A 55 -2.35 0.55 9.92
C GLY A 55 -1.08 0.75 9.09
N THR A 56 -0.46 1.93 9.23
CA THR A 56 0.72 2.31 8.42
C THR A 56 1.91 1.38 8.60
N GLU A 57 1.97 0.63 9.71
CA GLU A 57 2.98 -0.40 9.98
C GLU A 57 2.95 -1.57 8.99
N GLN A 58 1.83 -1.79 8.31
CA GLN A 58 1.66 -2.87 7.33
C GLN A 58 1.94 -2.40 5.89
N TRP A 59 2.23 -1.11 5.70
CA TRP A 59 2.45 -0.55 4.37
C TRP A 59 3.87 -0.83 3.91
N ARG A 60 4.02 -1.27 2.66
CA ARG A 60 5.33 -1.55 2.06
C ARG A 60 5.76 -0.38 1.19
N VAL A 61 6.99 0.11 1.35
CA VAL A 61 7.56 1.12 0.45
C VAL A 61 8.19 0.42 -0.74
N TYR A 62 7.71 0.71 -1.95
CA TYR A 62 8.31 0.22 -3.20
C TYR A 62 9.30 1.20 -3.80
N SER A 63 9.01 2.50 -3.69
CA SER A 63 9.87 3.55 -4.19
C SER A 63 9.66 4.82 -3.39
N GLU A 64 10.75 5.52 -3.13
CA GLU A 64 10.77 6.82 -2.46
C GLU A 64 11.47 7.80 -3.40
N VAL A 65 10.72 8.80 -3.86
CA VAL A 65 11.22 9.89 -4.69
C VAL A 65 11.28 11.13 -3.79
N PRO A 66 12.46 11.46 -3.25
CA PRO A 66 12.60 12.62 -2.37
C PRO A 66 12.37 13.92 -3.15
N ALA A 67 11.93 14.93 -2.43
CA ALA A 67 11.81 16.28 -2.96
C ALA A 67 13.13 16.81 -3.53
N LYS A 68 13.05 17.52 -4.66
CA LYS A 68 14.13 18.38 -5.14
C LYS A 68 14.25 19.60 -4.25
N GLU A 69 15.47 20.14 -4.16
CA GLU A 69 15.76 21.35 -3.38
C GLU A 69 15.06 22.57 -4.00
N GLY A 70 14.31 23.32 -3.20
CA GLY A 70 13.50 24.46 -3.65
C GLY A 70 12.30 24.77 -2.75
N GLN A 71 11.62 25.87 -3.03
CA GLN A 71 10.49 26.39 -2.24
C GLN A 71 9.24 25.48 -2.24
N ASP A 72 9.12 24.59 -3.23
CA ASP A 72 8.02 23.63 -3.38
C ASP A 72 8.50 22.17 -3.28
N ALA A 73 9.27 21.87 -2.24
CA ALA A 73 9.76 20.52 -1.98
C ALA A 73 8.58 19.54 -1.80
N ILE A 74 8.50 18.50 -2.64
CA ILE A 74 7.46 17.46 -2.58
C ILE A 74 8.09 16.07 -2.59
N THR A 75 7.86 15.26 -1.56
CA THR A 75 8.23 13.83 -1.55
C THR A 75 7.08 12.98 -2.11
N THR A 76 7.38 12.04 -3.00
CA THR A 76 6.41 11.05 -3.49
C THR A 76 6.81 9.64 -3.05
N LEU A 77 5.87 8.89 -2.49
CA LEU A 77 6.06 7.48 -2.16
C LEU A 77 5.17 6.60 -3.04
N VAL A 78 5.75 5.51 -3.53
CA VAL A 78 5.00 4.40 -4.12
C VAL A 78 4.94 3.29 -3.09
N LEU A 79 3.72 2.85 -2.78
CA LEU A 79 3.40 1.99 -1.66
C LEU A 79 2.67 0.72 -2.10
N GLY A 80 2.83 -0.35 -1.33
CA GLY A 80 1.95 -1.51 -1.31
C GLY A 80 1.11 -1.47 -0.04
N LEU A 81 -0.21 -1.35 -0.19
CA LEU A 81 -1.17 -1.29 0.90
C LEU A 81 -1.90 -2.63 1.07
N PRO A 82 -2.06 -3.14 2.30
CA PRO A 82 -3.00 -4.24 2.50
C PRO A 82 -4.44 -3.76 2.27
N GLU A 83 -5.32 -4.67 1.85
CA GLU A 83 -6.74 -4.41 1.60
C GLU A 83 -7.45 -3.74 2.79
N SER A 84 -7.07 -4.10 4.02
CA SER A 84 -7.59 -3.47 5.25
C SER A 84 -7.33 -1.97 5.31
N SER A 85 -6.16 -1.52 4.86
CA SER A 85 -5.81 -0.10 4.79
C SER A 85 -6.54 0.60 3.66
N VAL A 86 -6.72 -0.06 2.52
CA VAL A 86 -7.47 0.47 1.37
C VAL A 86 -8.93 0.73 1.74
N ARG A 87 -9.60 -0.19 2.44
CA ARG A 87 -10.98 -0.01 2.92
C ARG A 87 -11.11 1.22 3.82
N LYS A 88 -10.19 1.37 4.79
CA LYS A 88 -10.16 2.53 5.68
C LYS A 88 -9.88 3.84 4.94
N LEU A 89 -9.04 3.81 3.90
CA LEU A 89 -8.82 4.97 3.04
C LEU A 89 -10.07 5.30 2.22
N ARG A 90 -10.80 4.29 1.72
CA ARG A 90 -12.04 4.47 0.97
C ARG A 90 -13.12 5.16 1.81
N GLU A 91 -13.26 4.79 3.09
CA GLU A 91 -14.13 5.50 4.06
C GLU A 91 -13.78 6.99 4.26
N ARG A 92 -12.58 7.40 3.85
CA ARG A 92 -12.03 8.75 3.99
C ARG A 92 -11.86 9.45 2.64
N ASP A 93 -12.53 8.95 1.59
CA ASP A 93 -12.41 9.42 0.21
C ASP A 93 -10.97 9.44 -0.32
N PHE A 94 -10.14 8.50 0.16
CA PHE A 94 -8.72 8.40 -0.11
C PHE A 94 -7.94 9.67 0.28
N THR A 95 -8.37 10.36 1.34
CA THR A 95 -7.69 11.55 1.88
C THR A 95 -7.12 11.29 3.26
N ILE A 96 -5.96 11.89 3.53
CA ILE A 96 -5.28 11.82 4.83
C ILE A 96 -5.01 13.25 5.31
N ALA A 97 -5.31 13.53 6.57
CA ALA A 97 -5.01 14.81 7.18
C ALA A 97 -3.49 15.06 7.22
N TRP A 98 -3.05 16.26 6.86
CA TRP A 98 -1.64 16.62 6.81
C TRP A 98 -1.42 18.07 7.23
N GLY A 99 -1.06 18.28 8.49
CA GLY A 99 -0.95 19.63 9.06
C GLY A 99 -2.30 20.34 9.02
N LEU A 100 -2.36 21.51 8.37
CA LEU A 100 -3.60 22.27 8.14
C LEU A 100 -4.33 21.85 6.86
N GLY A 101 -3.75 20.93 6.07
CA GLY A 101 -4.30 20.49 4.79
C GLY A 101 -4.63 19.00 4.76
N ARG A 102 -4.79 18.48 3.54
CA ARG A 102 -4.99 17.04 3.27
C ARG A 102 -4.12 16.61 2.10
N VAL A 103 -3.67 15.37 2.14
CA VAL A 103 -2.99 14.71 1.02
C VAL A 103 -3.89 13.62 0.46
N ARG A 104 -3.87 13.44 -0.86
CA ARG A 104 -4.65 12.41 -1.54
C ARG A 104 -3.78 11.19 -1.80
N VAL A 105 -4.32 10.02 -1.50
CA VAL A 105 -3.73 8.73 -1.86
C VAL A 105 -4.36 8.28 -3.17
N LYS A 106 -3.54 7.98 -4.17
CA LYS A 106 -4.00 7.40 -5.43
C LYS A 106 -3.76 5.90 -5.37
N VAL A 107 -4.82 5.10 -5.27
CA VAL A 107 -4.72 3.64 -5.29
C VAL A 107 -4.99 3.16 -6.72
N ASP A 108 -4.14 2.26 -7.23
CA ASP A 108 -4.30 1.60 -8.52
C ASP A 108 -5.33 0.48 -8.34
N ASP A 109 -6.54 0.69 -8.85
CA ASP A 109 -7.63 -0.31 -8.84
C ASP A 109 -7.42 -1.26 -10.02
N LYS A 110 -6.43 -2.15 -9.91
CA LYS A 110 -6.17 -3.20 -10.91
C LYS A 110 -6.68 -4.58 -10.51
N ASP A 111 -7.36 -4.68 -9.37
CA ASP A 111 -7.97 -5.90 -8.86
C ASP A 111 -9.47 -5.69 -8.55
N THR A 112 -10.16 -4.86 -9.34
CA THR A 112 -11.64 -4.94 -9.38
C THR A 112 -12.00 -6.23 -10.11
N ASP A 113 -12.24 -7.28 -9.34
CA ASP A 113 -12.95 -8.45 -9.82
C ASP A 113 -14.33 -8.01 -10.35
N PRO A 114 -14.66 -8.23 -11.64
CA PRO A 114 -15.93 -7.78 -12.20
C PRO A 114 -17.16 -8.61 -11.74
N SER A 115 -17.04 -9.46 -10.72
CA SER A 115 -18.16 -10.34 -10.29
C SER A 115 -19.21 -9.69 -9.37
N GLU A 116 -19.02 -8.46 -8.88
CA GLU A 116 -20.03 -7.79 -8.02
C GLU A 116 -20.97 -6.84 -8.80
N THR A 117 -21.43 -7.26 -9.99
CA THR A 117 -22.57 -6.58 -10.68
C THR A 117 -23.66 -7.54 -11.18
N ALA A 118 -23.63 -8.80 -10.73
CA ALA A 118 -24.66 -9.79 -11.08
C ALA A 118 -25.47 -10.20 -9.86
N ASP A 119 -26.07 -9.25 -9.15
CA ASP A 119 -27.27 -9.54 -8.35
C ASP A 119 -28.07 -8.26 -8.09
N LYS A 120 -29.03 -8.01 -9.00
CA LYS A 120 -30.32 -7.36 -8.75
C LYS A 120 -31.13 -7.43 -10.03
N THR A 121 -31.62 -8.63 -10.29
CA THR A 121 -32.84 -8.85 -11.06
C THR A 121 -34.00 -8.61 -10.11
N GLU A 122 -34.83 -7.61 -10.40
CA GLU A 122 -36.28 -7.68 -10.26
C GLU A 122 -36.93 -6.66 -11.19
#